data_AF-A0A2J8PZM8-F1
#
_entry.id   AF-A0A2J8PZM8-F1
#
_cell.length_a   1.000
_cell.length_b   1.000
_cell.length_c   1.000
_cell.angle_alpha   90.00
_cell.angle_beta   90.00
_cell.angle_gamma   90.00
#
_symmetry.space_group_name_H-M   'P 1'
#
loop_
_entity.id
_entity.type
_entity.pdbx_description
1 polymer ?
#
loop_
_entity_poly.entity_id
_entity_poly.type
_entity_poly.pdbx_seq_one_letter_code
_entity_poly.pdbx_strand_id
1 'polypeptide(L)'
;MEKPAASTEPQGPRPVLGRESVQVPDDQDFRSFRSECEAEVGWNLTYSRAGVSVWVQAVEMDRTLHKIKCRMECRDVPAETLYDVLHDI
;
A
#
# COMPACT_ATOMS: atom_id res chain seq x y z
N MET A 1 11.99 -33.43 29.43
CA MET A 1 11.44 -33.52 28.06
C MET A 1 11.02 -32.10 27.70
N GLU A 2 11.98 -31.31 27.21
CA GLU A 2 11.77 -29.89 26.94
C GLU A 2 11.20 -29.72 25.53
N LYS A 3 10.06 -29.03 25.43
CA LYS A 3 9.41 -28.67 24.17
C LYS A 3 10.23 -27.55 23.53
N PRO A 4 10.72 -27.67 22.28
CA PRO A 4 11.43 -26.55 21.66
C PRO A 4 10.43 -25.42 21.39
N ALA A 5 10.81 -24.21 21.79
CA ALA A 5 10.10 -22.98 21.47
C ALA A 5 10.02 -22.81 19.95
N ALA A 6 8.83 -22.47 19.45
CA ALA A 6 8.64 -22.15 18.05
C ALA A 6 9.45 -20.88 17.71
N SER A 7 10.35 -21.01 16.75
CA SER A 7 11.11 -19.89 16.17
C SER A 7 10.14 -18.94 15.49
N THR A 8 9.95 -17.74 16.05
CA THR A 8 9.24 -16.65 15.39
C THR A 8 10.17 -16.06 14.33
N GLU A 9 10.16 -16.62 13.12
CA GLU A 9 10.74 -15.92 11.97
C GLU A 9 9.95 -14.62 11.73
N PRO A 10 10.61 -13.50 11.42
CA PRO A 10 9.92 -12.27 11.04
C PRO A 10 9.19 -12.52 9.73
N GLN A 11 7.88 -12.76 9.83
CA GLN A 11 7.02 -12.89 8.66
C GLN A 11 7.09 -11.58 7.88
N GLY A 12 7.59 -11.67 6.65
CA GLY A 12 7.58 -10.54 5.72
C GLY A 12 6.15 -10.00 5.49
N PRO A 13 6.00 -8.87 4.79
CA PRO A 13 4.71 -8.23 4.60
C PRO A 13 3.70 -9.21 4.01
N ARG A 14 2.69 -9.60 4.79
CA ARG A 14 1.57 -10.42 4.32
C ARG A 14 0.47 -9.49 3.81
N PRO A 15 -0.02 -9.67 2.57
CA PRO A 15 -1.13 -8.86 2.08
C PRO A 15 -2.38 -9.10 2.94
N VAL A 16 -3.08 -8.01 3.29
CA VAL A 16 -4.29 -8.05 4.11
C VAL A 16 -5.42 -8.81 3.41
N LEU A 17 -5.54 -8.61 2.09
CA LEU A 17 -6.37 -9.43 1.21
C LEU A 17 -5.60 -10.72 0.86
N GLY A 18 -6.07 -11.87 1.36
CA GLY A 18 -5.41 -13.17 1.17
C GLY A 18 -5.15 -13.94 2.46
N ARG A 19 -5.54 -13.39 3.61
CA ARG A 19 -5.58 -14.12 4.88
C ARG A 19 -6.72 -15.15 4.89
N GLU A 20 -6.54 -16.24 5.63
CA GLU A 20 -7.52 -17.34 5.72
C GLU A 20 -8.86 -16.92 6.33
N SER A 21 -8.89 -15.80 7.04
CA SER A 21 -10.10 -15.21 7.62
C SER A 21 -10.05 -13.68 7.54
N VAL A 22 -11.22 -13.05 7.67
CA VAL A 22 -11.33 -11.58 7.77
C VAL A 22 -10.61 -11.12 9.04
N GLN A 23 -9.78 -10.10 8.90
CA GLN A 23 -9.00 -9.52 9.99
C GLN A 23 -9.14 -8.00 9.95
N VAL A 24 -9.15 -7.37 11.13
CA VAL A 24 -8.95 -5.92 11.24
C VAL A 24 -7.47 -5.64 10.98
N PRO A 25 -7.11 -4.65 10.13
CA PRO A 25 -5.71 -4.32 9.87
C PRO A 25 -4.95 -3.93 11.13
N ASP A 26 -3.72 -4.43 11.28
CA ASP A 26 -2.82 -4.09 12.38
C ASP A 26 -1.76 -3.06 11.97
N ASP A 27 -0.90 -2.65 12.92
CA ASP A 27 0.19 -1.70 12.69
C ASP A 27 1.12 -2.10 11.54
N GLN A 28 1.37 -3.40 11.35
CA GLN A 28 2.25 -3.88 10.30
C GLN A 28 1.59 -3.75 8.94
N ASP A 29 0.28 -3.96 8.84
CA ASP A 29 -0.49 -3.72 7.62
C ASP A 29 -0.39 -2.24 7.20
N PHE A 30 -0.58 -1.30 8.15
CA PHE A 30 -0.46 0.14 7.87
C PHE A 30 0.95 0.56 7.45
N ARG A 31 1.99 0.02 8.10
CA ARG A 31 3.39 0.29 7.73
C ARG A 31 3.70 -0.24 6.32
N SER A 32 3.21 -1.43 6.00
CA SER A 32 3.39 -2.05 4.69
C SER A 32 2.69 -1.25 3.59
N PHE A 33 1.46 -0.79 3.84
CA PHE A 33 0.72 0.07 2.92
C PHE A 33 1.43 1.40 2.66
N ARG A 34 1.89 2.09 3.71
CA ARG A 34 2.70 3.32 3.56
C ARG A 34 3.95 3.06 2.72
N SER A 35 4.68 1.98 3.03
CA SER A 35 5.89 1.61 2.29
C SER A 35 5.59 1.34 0.81
N GLU A 36 4.45 0.75 0.47
CA GLU A 36 4.04 0.52 -0.92
C GLU A 36 3.70 1.84 -1.65
N CYS A 37 3.07 2.81 -0.97
CA CYS A 37 2.83 4.14 -1.51
C CYS A 37 4.16 4.89 -1.79
N GLU A 38 5.13 4.80 -0.88
CA GLU A 38 6.42 5.49 -0.96
C GLU A 38 7.41 4.81 -1.92
N ALA A 39 7.25 3.52 -2.21
CA ALA A 39 8.18 2.77 -3.06
C ALA A 39 8.20 3.26 -4.51
N GLU A 40 9.37 3.61 -5.03
CA GLU A 40 9.54 3.93 -6.47
C GLU A 40 9.90 2.70 -7.30
N VAL A 41 10.65 1.76 -6.70
CA VAL A 41 11.05 0.51 -7.35
C VAL A 41 9.84 -0.38 -7.60
N GLY A 42 9.77 -0.98 -8.79
CA GLY A 42 8.65 -1.84 -9.19
C GLY A 42 7.40 -1.08 -9.65
N TRP A 43 7.51 0.22 -9.89
CA TRP A 43 6.43 1.07 -10.40
C TRP A 43 6.88 1.83 -11.66
N ASN A 44 6.08 1.77 -12.72
CA ASN A 44 6.32 2.52 -13.96
C ASN A 44 5.49 3.80 -13.96
N LEU A 45 6.13 4.97 -14.08
CA LEU A 45 5.43 6.25 -14.24
C LEU A 45 4.78 6.31 -15.63
N THR A 46 3.44 6.41 -15.68
CA THR A 46 2.66 6.42 -16.93
C THR A 46 2.03 7.78 -17.24
N TYR A 47 1.90 8.65 -16.24
CA TYR A 47 1.39 10.01 -16.41
C TYR A 47 2.04 10.96 -15.41
N SER A 48 2.37 12.17 -15.83
CA SER A 48 2.79 13.25 -14.93
C SER A 48 2.45 14.60 -15.52
N ARG A 49 1.53 15.34 -14.88
CA ARG A 49 1.13 16.69 -15.29
C ARG A 49 0.46 17.43 -14.14
N ALA A 50 0.72 18.73 -14.04
CA ALA A 50 0.00 19.65 -13.15
C ALA A 50 -0.04 19.19 -11.67
N GLY A 51 1.07 18.66 -11.15
CA GLY A 51 1.16 18.19 -9.77
C GLY A 51 0.49 16.83 -9.51
N VAL A 52 -0.02 16.16 -10.54
CA VAL A 52 -0.57 14.80 -10.48
C VAL A 52 0.35 13.86 -11.25
N SER A 53 0.65 12.72 -10.63
CA SER A 53 1.45 11.66 -11.23
C SER A 53 0.79 10.30 -11.00
N VAL A 54 0.84 9.43 -12.00
CA VAL A 54 0.24 8.09 -11.98
C VAL A 54 1.30 7.07 -12.34
N TRP A 55 1.33 5.99 -11.56
CA TRP A 55 2.18 4.83 -11.78
C TRP A 55 1.35 3.56 -11.90
N VAL A 56 1.85 2.65 -12.72
CA VAL A 56 1.33 1.29 -12.86
C VAL A 56 2.39 0.33 -12.35
N GLN A 57 2.00 -0.65 -11.52
CA GLN A 57 2.95 -1.63 -11.00
C GLN A 57 3.63 -2.37 -12.16
N ALA A 58 4.96 -2.45 -12.11
CA ALA A 58 5.77 -3.20 -13.06
C ALA A 58 5.62 -4.70 -12.78
N VAL A 59 4.52 -5.29 -13.25
CA VAL A 59 4.26 -6.74 -13.22
C VAL A 59 4.45 -7.33 -14.62
N GLU A 60 4.66 -8.65 -14.67
CA GLU A 60 4.70 -9.40 -15.92
C GLU A 60 3.39 -9.21 -16.71
N MET A 61 3.51 -9.20 -18.04
CA MET A 61 2.46 -8.81 -19.00
C MET A 61 1.21 -9.72 -18.99
N ASP A 62 1.17 -10.76 -18.16
CA ASP A 62 0.13 -11.80 -18.16
C ASP A 62 -0.98 -11.58 -17.11
N ARG A 63 -0.85 -10.57 -16.25
CA ARG A 63 -1.89 -10.24 -15.26
C ARG A 63 -2.99 -9.36 -15.85
N THR A 64 -4.23 -9.79 -15.68
CA THR A 64 -5.42 -9.03 -16.11
C THR A 64 -5.77 -7.86 -15.20
N LEU A 65 -5.17 -7.79 -14.00
CA LEU A 65 -5.43 -6.76 -13.00
C LEU A 65 -4.12 -6.06 -12.61
N HIS A 66 -4.05 -4.75 -12.86
CA HIS A 66 -2.89 -3.94 -12.51
C HIS A 66 -3.16 -3.12 -11.24
N LYS A 67 -2.17 -3.06 -10.34
CA LYS A 67 -2.18 -2.07 -9.26
C LYS A 67 -1.81 -0.69 -9.83
N ILE A 68 -2.56 0.31 -9.40
CA ILE A 68 -2.38 1.72 -9.80
C ILE A 68 -2.04 2.54 -8.57
N LYS A 69 -1.06 3.43 -8.70
CA LYS A 69 -0.70 4.41 -7.68
C LYS A 69 -0.85 5.81 -8.26
N CYS A 70 -1.48 6.71 -7.51
CA CYS A 70 -1.60 8.13 -7.85
C CYS A 70 -1.00 8.98 -6.74
N ARG A 71 -0.25 10.03 -7.09
CA ARG A 71 0.26 11.03 -6.16
C ARG A 71 -0.14 12.41 -6.66
N MET A 72 -0.66 13.22 -5.75
CA MET A 72 -1.08 14.59 -6.01
C MET A 72 -0.46 15.55 -5.00
N GLU A 73 -0.03 16.71 -5.45
CA GLU A 73 0.39 17.82 -4.59
C GLU A 73 -0.79 18.76 -4.34
N CYS A 74 -1.27 18.85 -3.10
CA CYS A 74 -2.31 19.78 -2.66
C CYS A 74 -1.68 20.90 -1.83
N ARG A 75 -1.45 22.08 -2.43
CA ARG A 75 -0.73 23.18 -1.75
C ARG A 75 -1.59 23.99 -0.78
N ASP A 76 -2.88 24.12 -1.10
CA ASP A 76 -3.78 25.05 -0.41
C ASP A 76 -4.81 24.34 0.48
N VAL A 77 -4.64 23.03 0.69
CA VAL A 77 -5.55 22.20 1.48
C VAL A 77 -4.74 21.49 2.57
N PRO A 78 -5.09 21.65 3.86
CA PRO A 78 -4.39 20.95 4.94
C PRO A 78 -4.77 19.46 4.95
N ALA A 79 -3.88 18.64 5.52
CA ALA A 79 -4.05 17.19 5.54
C ALA A 79 -5.31 16.74 6.29
N GLU A 80 -5.70 17.46 7.36
CA GLU A 80 -6.92 17.19 8.13
C GLU A 80 -8.19 17.33 7.27
N THR A 81 -8.30 18.40 6.48
CA THR A 81 -9.44 18.59 5.57
C THR A 81 -9.52 17.50 4.52
N LEU A 82 -8.37 17.06 3.97
CA LEU A 82 -8.38 15.95 3.02
C LEU A 82 -8.82 14.64 3.67
N TYR A 83 -8.42 14.41 4.91
CA TYR A 83 -8.83 13.25 5.69
C TYR A 83 -10.34 13.25 5.98
N ASP A 84 -10.89 14.41 6.35
CA ASP A 84 -12.33 14.57 6.58
C ASP A 84 -13.12 14.25 5.31
N VAL A 85 -12.69 14.76 4.15
CA VAL A 85 -13.34 14.49 2.84
C VAL A 85 -13.32 12.99 2.48
N LEU A 86 -12.26 12.25 2.83
CA LEU A 86 -12.18 10.82 2.56
C LEU A 86 -13.11 9.98 3.44
N HIS A 87 -13.51 10.52 4.60
CA HIS A 87 -14.33 9.82 5.60
C HIS A 87 -15.79 10.27 5.63
N ASP A 88 -16.16 11.31 4.88
CA ASP A 88 -17.54 11.78 4.75
C ASP A 88 -18.32 10.87 3.79
N ILE A 89 -19.20 10.02 4.34
CA ILE A 89 -19.96 8.96 3.65
C ILE A 89 -21.44 9.31 3.53
#